data_AF-A0A7G4RLC2-F1
#
_entry.id   AF-A0A7G4RLC2-F1
#
_cell.length_a   1.000
_cell.length_b   1.000
_cell.length_c   1.000
_cell.angle_alpha   90.00
_cell.angle_beta   90.00
_cell.angle_gamma   90.00
#
_symmetry.space_group_name_H-M   'P 1'
#
loop_
_entity.id
_entity.type
_entity.pdbx_description
1 polymer ?
#
loop_
_entity_poly.entity_id
_entity_poly.type
_entity_poly.pdbx_seq_one_letter_code
_entity_poly.pdbx_strand_id
1 'polypeptide(L)'
;MPNYLHLALKSERLQLIPISLNYAEELCKEFTAEITEHMWPSAPKTQEEINQHISEQQIKMQEGTEIALVILNEENQAFLGYACLHQANTKTPELGIWLKKSAHGFHYGFETINLLKTWAETNLVYDYLKYPVVRHNIPSRKLAEKMGGIIQDEYIKTSESGKLLDEVEYRFYGVPMTNTQPMNITESLVRELIAQQFPQWSHLPIQAVNNSGWDNRTFHLGTEMLIRMPSSAEYAGQVEKEQAWLPQLAPHLPLPIPAPLAMGKPSTLYPWKWSINHWLPGETAAVTPINDLPEFAHDLALFLKALQSINSIGGPLAGPQSFYRGGDLAVYDSETHKAIENLKDNIDFHSATQVWEKALSTSWQNPPVWVHGDVSVGNLLLSQGKLSAVIDFGQLAIGDPACDLAIAWTLFEGKSRSIFLETLELDSKTWERGRAWALWKSMMYLVNQQTEMNFEAKRALRTIHEVIEDHRKLS
;
A
#
# COMPACT_ATOMS: atom_id res chain seq x y z
N MET A 1 11.60 -25.54 -6.93
CA MET A 1 11.77 -24.45 -5.96
C MET A 1 12.69 -23.42 -6.58
N PRO A 2 12.55 -22.12 -6.26
CA PRO A 2 13.45 -21.08 -6.77
C PRO A 2 14.90 -21.36 -6.36
N ASN A 3 15.84 -21.08 -7.25
CA ASN A 3 17.27 -21.20 -7.01
C ASN A 3 17.86 -19.79 -6.86
N TYR A 4 18.54 -19.52 -5.75
CA TYR A 4 19.04 -18.19 -5.41
C TYR A 4 20.55 -17.99 -5.66
N LEU A 5 21.24 -18.97 -6.26
CA LEU A 5 22.69 -18.89 -6.55
C LEU A 5 23.09 -17.78 -7.54
N HIS A 6 22.11 -17.15 -8.19
CA HIS A 6 22.31 -16.00 -9.09
C HIS A 6 21.60 -14.73 -8.60
N LEU A 7 21.08 -14.74 -7.36
CA LEU A 7 20.39 -13.58 -6.80
C LEU A 7 21.39 -12.47 -6.49
N ALA A 8 21.26 -11.34 -7.17
CA ALA A 8 22.01 -10.14 -6.89
C ALA A 8 21.05 -8.98 -6.58
N LEU A 9 21.27 -8.30 -5.46
CA LEU A 9 20.54 -7.09 -5.08
C LEU A 9 21.49 -5.90 -5.11
N LYS A 10 20.97 -4.72 -5.49
CA LYS A 10 21.75 -3.50 -5.60
C LYS A 10 20.99 -2.32 -5.02
N SER A 11 21.73 -1.43 -4.39
CA SER A 11 21.33 -0.05 -4.09
C SER A 11 22.36 0.92 -4.67
N GLU A 12 22.21 2.21 -4.37
CA GLU A 12 23.17 3.24 -4.76
C GLU A 12 24.59 2.95 -4.23
N ARG A 13 24.72 2.37 -3.03
CA ARG A 13 26.01 2.20 -2.35
C ARG A 13 26.43 0.75 -2.15
N LEU A 14 25.51 -0.21 -2.27
CA LEU A 14 25.74 -1.60 -1.91
C LEU A 14 25.43 -2.56 -3.06
N GLN A 15 26.23 -3.62 -3.12
CA GLN A 15 25.97 -4.83 -3.89
C GLN A 15 25.82 -5.99 -2.92
N LEU A 16 24.71 -6.73 -2.99
CA LEU A 16 24.55 -7.98 -2.27
C LEU A 16 24.58 -9.12 -3.29
N ILE A 17 25.52 -10.04 -3.13
CA ILE A 17 25.70 -11.16 -4.06
C ILE A 17 25.85 -12.49 -3.32
N PRO A 18 25.60 -13.64 -3.96
CA PRO A 18 25.63 -14.93 -3.31
C PRO A 18 26.99 -15.24 -2.68
N ILE A 19 26.96 -15.81 -1.49
CA ILE A 19 28.16 -16.23 -0.78
C ILE A 19 28.96 -17.26 -1.59
N SER A 20 30.29 -17.14 -1.58
CA SER A 20 31.20 -18.05 -2.26
C SER A 20 32.55 -18.13 -1.56
N LEU A 21 33.37 -19.14 -1.92
CA LEU A 21 34.70 -19.36 -1.36
C LEU A 21 35.65 -18.16 -1.56
N ASN A 22 35.38 -17.29 -2.52
CA ASN A 22 36.16 -16.06 -2.75
C ASN A 22 36.11 -15.10 -1.56
N TYR A 23 35.08 -15.20 -0.72
CA TYR A 23 34.89 -14.35 0.46
C TYR A 23 35.25 -15.06 1.77
N ALA A 24 35.72 -16.31 1.72
CA ALA A 24 35.93 -17.12 2.90
C ALA A 24 36.99 -16.53 3.85
N GLU A 25 38.06 -15.94 3.32
CA GLU A 25 39.10 -15.29 4.12
C GLU A 25 38.56 -14.06 4.87
N GLU A 26 37.83 -13.17 4.17
CA GLU A 26 37.24 -11.97 4.78
C GLU A 26 36.15 -12.34 5.79
N LEU A 27 35.32 -13.35 5.50
CA LEU A 27 34.34 -13.89 6.47
C LEU A 27 35.04 -14.41 7.72
N CYS A 28 36.09 -15.23 7.57
CA CYS A 28 36.84 -15.78 8.70
C CYS A 28 37.50 -14.67 9.55
N LYS A 29 38.05 -13.65 8.89
CA LYS A 29 38.78 -12.55 9.53
C LYS A 29 37.85 -11.58 10.27
N GLU A 30 36.72 -11.20 9.67
CA GLU A 30 35.84 -10.16 10.20
C GLU A 30 34.75 -10.73 11.14
N PHE A 31 34.53 -12.05 11.14
CA PHE A 31 33.61 -12.73 12.07
C PHE A 31 34.22 -12.89 13.47
N THR A 32 34.32 -11.77 14.19
CA THR A 32 35.00 -11.67 15.49
C THR A 32 34.06 -11.81 16.69
N ALA A 33 34.62 -11.97 17.90
CA ALA A 33 33.84 -12.03 19.14
C ALA A 33 33.02 -10.74 19.41
N GLU A 34 33.53 -9.59 18.97
CA GLU A 34 32.82 -8.31 19.06
C GLU A 34 31.60 -8.29 18.12
N ILE A 35 31.74 -8.82 16.91
CA ILE A 35 30.63 -8.88 15.94
C ILE A 35 29.55 -9.88 16.38
N THR A 36 29.96 -11.01 16.93
CA THR A 36 29.06 -12.10 17.34
C THR A 36 28.45 -11.91 18.72
N GLU A 37 28.72 -10.80 19.41
CA GLU A 37 28.26 -10.56 20.78
C GLU A 37 26.75 -10.77 20.97
N HIS A 38 25.96 -10.40 19.97
CA HIS A 38 24.49 -10.48 19.98
C HIS A 38 23.92 -11.51 19.00
N MET A 39 24.75 -12.45 18.54
CA MET A 39 24.38 -13.42 17.52
C MET A 39 24.27 -14.82 18.12
N TRP A 40 23.45 -15.67 17.50
CA TRP A 40 23.43 -17.10 17.82
C TRP A 40 24.75 -17.81 17.50
N PRO A 41 25.34 -17.68 16.28
CA PRO A 41 26.65 -18.26 15.99
C PRO A 41 27.74 -17.51 16.76
N SER A 42 28.74 -18.26 17.24
CA SER A 42 29.84 -17.71 18.04
C SER A 42 31.15 -17.69 17.26
N ALA A 43 31.93 -16.63 17.43
CA ALA A 43 33.29 -16.50 16.91
C ALA A 43 34.35 -17.00 17.91
N PRO A 44 35.59 -17.30 17.47
CA PRO A 44 36.06 -17.33 16.08
C PRO A 44 35.68 -18.63 15.36
N LYS A 45 35.71 -18.60 14.02
CA LYS A 45 35.60 -19.78 13.17
C LYS A 45 36.93 -20.01 12.44
N THR A 46 37.27 -21.27 12.20
CA THR A 46 38.39 -21.66 11.34
C THR A 46 38.02 -21.49 9.87
N GLN A 47 39.03 -21.43 9.00
CA GLN A 47 38.83 -21.39 7.55
C GLN A 47 38.02 -22.60 7.06
N GLU A 48 38.24 -23.77 7.65
CA GLU A 48 37.52 -25.00 7.30
C GLU A 48 36.03 -24.91 7.67
N GLU A 49 35.71 -24.40 8.87
CA GLU A 49 34.32 -24.16 9.28
C GLU A 49 33.60 -23.15 8.39
N ILE A 50 34.29 -22.07 7.97
CA ILE A 50 33.73 -21.09 7.02
C ILE A 50 33.50 -21.71 5.64
N ASN A 51 34.47 -22.46 5.11
CA ASN A 51 34.32 -23.14 3.81
C ASN A 51 33.14 -24.14 3.83
N GLN A 52 33.00 -24.87 4.93
CA GLN A 52 31.88 -25.79 5.13
C GLN A 52 30.55 -25.04 5.18
N HIS A 53 30.47 -23.96 5.95
CA HIS A 53 29.28 -23.10 6.03
C HIS A 53 28.88 -22.57 4.64
N ILE A 54 29.83 -22.05 3.86
CA ILE A 54 29.59 -21.55 2.50
C ILE A 54 28.96 -22.64 1.63
N SER A 55 29.54 -23.84 1.66
CA SER A 55 29.05 -24.98 0.86
C SER A 55 27.63 -25.37 1.25
N GLU A 56 27.33 -25.40 2.56
CA GLU A 56 25.98 -25.68 3.07
C GLU A 56 24.97 -24.60 2.68
N GLN A 57 25.35 -23.32 2.75
CA GLN A 57 24.47 -22.23 2.32
C GLN A 57 24.18 -22.31 0.82
N GLN A 58 25.18 -22.61 -0.02
CA GLN A 58 24.97 -22.75 -1.47
C GLN A 58 24.00 -23.89 -1.81
N ILE A 59 24.08 -25.03 -1.10
CA ILE A 59 23.12 -26.12 -1.25
C ILE A 59 21.71 -25.65 -0.87
N LYS A 60 21.55 -25.01 0.28
CA LYS A 60 20.24 -24.50 0.74
C LYS A 60 19.67 -23.41 -0.18
N MET A 61 20.53 -22.57 -0.76
CA MET A 61 20.15 -21.57 -1.77
C MET A 61 19.71 -22.21 -3.08
N GLN A 62 20.32 -23.31 -3.48
CA GLN A 62 19.90 -24.09 -4.64
C GLN A 62 18.54 -24.78 -4.42
N GLU A 63 18.27 -25.21 -3.19
CA GLU A 63 16.99 -25.78 -2.77
C GLU A 63 15.91 -24.73 -2.52
N GLY A 64 16.28 -23.44 -2.46
CA GLY A 64 15.38 -22.32 -2.23
C GLY A 64 14.95 -22.14 -0.77
N THR A 65 15.64 -22.78 0.18
CA THR A 65 15.30 -22.74 1.61
C THR A 65 16.00 -21.60 2.35
N GLU A 66 17.01 -21.00 1.74
CA GLU A 66 17.91 -20.03 2.34
C GLU A 66 18.37 -19.02 1.29
N ILE A 67 18.65 -17.79 1.71
CA ILE A 67 19.36 -16.81 0.90
C ILE A 67 20.54 -16.33 1.73
N ALA A 68 21.75 -16.48 1.22
CA ALA A 68 22.99 -16.10 1.90
C ALA A 68 23.81 -15.19 1.00
N LEU A 69 23.91 -13.91 1.35
CA LEU A 69 24.54 -12.88 0.53
C LEU A 69 25.70 -12.22 1.29
N VAL A 70 26.80 -11.98 0.59
CA VAL A 70 27.84 -11.05 1.05
C VAL A 70 27.46 -9.63 0.68
N ILE A 71 27.78 -8.68 1.53
CA ILE A 71 27.51 -7.25 1.35
C ILE A 71 28.81 -6.59 0.90
N LEU A 72 28.78 -5.95 -0.25
CA LEU A 72 29.92 -5.26 -0.85
C LEU A 72 29.58 -3.78 -1.03
N ASN A 73 30.58 -2.92 -0.95
CA ASN A 73 30.46 -1.54 -1.41
C ASN A 73 30.44 -1.52 -2.95
N GLU A 74 29.45 -0.88 -3.57
CA GLU A 74 29.28 -0.89 -5.03
C GLU A 74 30.47 -0.22 -5.76
N GLU A 75 31.03 0.87 -5.21
CA GLU A 75 32.09 1.65 -5.85
C GLU A 75 33.45 0.93 -5.82
N ASN A 76 33.87 0.45 -4.65
CA ASN A 76 35.21 -0.10 -4.45
C ASN A 76 35.25 -1.62 -4.22
N GLN A 77 34.08 -2.29 -4.23
CA GLN A 77 33.94 -3.74 -4.07
C GLN A 77 34.48 -4.29 -2.74
N ALA A 78 34.69 -3.42 -1.75
CA ALA A 78 35.15 -3.84 -0.43
C ALA A 78 34.07 -4.66 0.28
N PHE A 79 34.47 -5.78 0.90
CA PHE A 79 33.60 -6.59 1.76
C PHE A 79 33.14 -5.77 2.97
N LEU A 80 31.85 -5.76 3.26
CA LEU A 80 31.25 -5.02 4.37
C LEU A 80 30.57 -5.92 5.40
N GLY A 81 30.18 -7.13 5.02
CA GLY A 81 29.49 -8.06 5.92
C GLY A 81 28.69 -9.12 5.19
N TYR A 82 27.70 -9.66 5.88
CA TYR A 82 26.88 -10.78 5.43
C TYR A 82 25.44 -10.58 5.86
N ALA A 83 24.51 -10.94 4.99
CA ALA A 83 23.09 -10.94 5.28
C ALA A 83 22.42 -12.19 4.74
N CYS A 84 21.35 -12.59 5.42
CA CYS A 84 20.64 -13.81 5.08
C CYS A 84 19.13 -13.68 5.26
N LEU A 85 18.43 -14.60 4.60
CA LEU A 85 17.02 -14.87 4.80
C LEU A 85 16.83 -16.38 5.01
N HIS A 86 16.72 -16.76 6.28
CA HIS A 86 16.49 -18.13 6.69
C HIS A 86 15.06 -18.56 6.39
N GLN A 87 14.88 -19.83 6.05
CA GLN A 87 13.56 -20.44 5.83
C GLN A 87 12.75 -19.70 4.75
N ALA A 88 13.41 -19.27 3.67
CA ALA A 88 12.86 -18.45 2.59
C ALA A 88 11.67 -19.11 1.86
N ASN A 89 11.52 -20.43 1.98
CA ASN A 89 10.42 -21.22 1.42
C ASN A 89 9.23 -21.38 2.38
N THR A 90 9.26 -20.77 3.56
CA THR A 90 8.20 -20.88 4.57
C THR A 90 7.33 -19.62 4.62
N LYS A 91 6.24 -19.69 5.40
CA LYS A 91 5.37 -18.54 5.67
C LYS A 91 5.96 -17.53 6.64
N THR A 92 7.07 -17.85 7.30
CA THR A 92 7.68 -17.00 8.33
C THR A 92 9.19 -16.91 8.17
N PRO A 93 9.72 -16.42 7.03
CA PRO A 93 11.16 -16.28 6.81
C PRO A 93 11.79 -15.39 7.87
N GLU A 94 13.09 -15.58 8.13
CA GLU A 94 13.82 -14.84 9.17
C GLU A 94 15.02 -14.11 8.59
N LEU A 95 15.04 -12.79 8.78
CA LEU A 95 16.10 -11.90 8.36
C LEU A 95 17.30 -11.97 9.32
N GLY A 96 18.51 -12.02 8.78
CA GLY A 96 19.75 -11.94 9.53
C GLY A 96 20.77 -11.03 8.87
N ILE A 97 21.61 -10.38 9.69
CA ILE A 97 22.70 -9.53 9.21
C ILE A 97 23.82 -9.43 10.24
N TRP A 98 25.04 -9.32 9.76
CA TRP A 98 26.14 -8.72 10.49
C TRP A 98 27.03 -7.91 9.54
N LEU A 99 27.66 -6.87 10.08
CA LEU A 99 28.62 -6.04 9.37
C LEU A 99 29.97 -6.13 10.04
N LYS A 100 31.04 -5.99 9.27
CA LYS A 100 32.38 -5.82 9.85
C LYS A 100 32.43 -4.54 10.66
N LYS A 101 33.29 -4.49 11.68
CA LYS A 101 33.31 -3.38 12.65
C LYS A 101 33.50 -2.02 11.98
N SER A 102 34.37 -1.95 10.97
CA SER A 102 34.66 -0.73 10.22
C SER A 102 33.51 -0.24 9.32
N ALA A 103 32.49 -1.06 9.08
CA ALA A 103 31.29 -0.71 8.32
C ALA A 103 30.13 -0.19 9.22
N HIS A 104 30.30 -0.20 10.55
CA HIS A 104 29.29 0.32 11.49
C HIS A 104 29.21 1.86 11.42
N GLY A 105 28.01 2.40 11.64
CA GLY A 105 27.77 3.86 11.65
C GLY A 105 27.47 4.48 10.28
N PHE A 106 27.65 3.75 9.18
CA PHE A 106 27.44 4.25 7.81
C PHE A 106 26.06 3.93 7.22
N HIS A 107 25.12 3.45 8.05
CA HIS A 107 23.76 3.05 7.68
C HIS A 107 23.65 1.84 6.73
N TYR A 108 24.76 1.16 6.42
CA TYR A 108 24.74 -0.03 5.55
C TYR A 108 23.84 -1.15 6.06
N GLY A 109 23.66 -1.29 7.38
CA GLY A 109 22.81 -2.33 7.95
C GLY A 109 21.34 -2.12 7.58
N PHE A 110 20.86 -0.87 7.71
CA PHE A 110 19.50 -0.50 7.33
C PHE A 110 19.29 -0.68 5.83
N GLU A 111 20.23 -0.21 5.01
CA GLU A 111 20.16 -0.35 3.55
C GLU A 111 20.12 -1.83 3.11
N THR A 112 20.94 -2.68 3.72
CA THR A 112 21.00 -4.12 3.44
C THR A 112 19.70 -4.83 3.81
N ILE A 113 19.19 -4.65 5.04
CA ILE A 113 17.96 -5.33 5.47
C ILE A 113 16.76 -4.78 4.72
N ASN A 114 16.73 -3.48 4.39
CA ASN A 114 15.67 -2.90 3.59
C ASN A 114 15.67 -3.44 2.15
N LEU A 115 16.84 -3.63 1.52
CA LEU A 115 16.96 -4.30 0.23
C LEU A 115 16.42 -5.73 0.28
N LEU A 116 16.85 -6.52 1.27
CA LEU A 116 16.39 -7.90 1.43
C LEU A 116 14.89 -7.99 1.74
N LYS A 117 14.36 -7.11 2.60
CA LYS A 117 12.92 -7.02 2.89
C LYS A 117 12.13 -6.66 1.64
N THR A 118 12.54 -5.62 0.90
CA THR A 118 11.85 -5.18 -0.33
C THR A 118 11.88 -6.26 -1.41
N TRP A 119 13.01 -6.98 -1.52
CA TRP A 119 13.11 -8.13 -2.40
C TRP A 119 12.24 -9.30 -1.94
N ALA A 120 12.15 -9.56 -0.63
CA ALA A 120 11.30 -10.61 -0.09
C ALA A 120 9.82 -10.28 -0.36
N GLU A 121 9.39 -9.05 -0.11
CA GLU A 121 8.05 -8.54 -0.46
C GLU A 121 7.80 -8.79 -1.95
N THR A 122 8.72 -8.34 -2.80
CA THR A 122 8.98 -8.78 -4.18
C THR A 122 8.45 -10.12 -4.71
N ASN A 123 8.97 -11.16 -4.05
CA ASN A 123 9.33 -12.41 -4.70
C ASN A 123 8.93 -13.63 -3.85
N LEU A 124 8.59 -13.43 -2.58
CA LEU A 124 8.22 -14.48 -1.64
C LEU A 124 6.76 -14.36 -1.22
N VAL A 125 6.16 -15.51 -0.91
CA VAL A 125 4.80 -15.58 -0.36
C VAL A 125 4.89 -15.99 1.11
N TYR A 126 4.78 -15.02 2.00
CA TYR A 126 4.90 -15.22 3.45
C TYR A 126 3.80 -14.45 4.20
N ASP A 127 3.56 -14.81 5.46
CA ASP A 127 2.61 -14.13 6.35
C ASP A 127 3.28 -12.92 7.04
N TYR A 128 4.52 -13.11 7.50
CA TYR A 128 5.41 -12.04 7.98
C TYR A 128 6.90 -12.45 7.89
N LEU A 129 7.80 -11.46 7.84
CA LEU A 129 9.23 -11.67 8.05
C LEU A 129 9.57 -11.50 9.53
N LYS A 130 10.33 -12.42 10.10
CA LYS A 130 10.90 -12.30 11.45
C LYS A 130 12.24 -11.56 11.39
N TYR A 131 12.51 -10.77 12.41
CA TYR A 131 13.82 -10.18 12.66
C TYR A 131 14.07 -10.16 14.16
N PRO A 132 14.55 -11.28 14.72
CA PRO A 132 14.86 -11.37 16.13
C PRO A 132 16.12 -10.58 16.46
N VAL A 133 16.04 -9.77 17.50
CA VAL A 133 17.13 -8.91 17.95
C VAL A 133 17.29 -9.04 19.46
N VAL A 134 18.53 -9.18 19.93
CA VAL A 134 18.82 -9.15 21.36
C VAL A 134 18.40 -7.80 21.98
N ARG A 135 17.65 -7.82 23.08
CA ARG A 135 17.00 -6.64 23.69
C ARG A 135 17.93 -5.46 23.95
N HIS A 136 19.17 -5.75 24.34
CA HIS A 136 20.18 -4.74 24.64
C HIS A 136 21.00 -4.29 23.41
N ASN A 137 20.82 -4.92 22.25
CA ASN A 137 21.39 -4.49 20.98
C ASN A 137 20.57 -3.34 20.38
N ILE A 138 20.73 -2.15 20.97
CA ILE A 138 20.01 -0.93 20.58
C ILE A 138 20.16 -0.59 19.09
N PRO A 139 21.34 -0.71 18.45
CA PRO A 139 21.47 -0.44 17.01
C PRO A 139 20.56 -1.31 16.13
N SER A 140 20.53 -2.64 16.36
CA SER A 140 19.69 -3.55 15.58
C SER A 140 18.20 -3.35 15.87
N ARG A 141 17.83 -2.98 17.10
CA ARG A 141 16.44 -2.63 17.44
C ARG A 141 15.98 -1.38 16.70
N LYS A 142 16.79 -0.32 16.72
CA LYS A 142 16.51 0.93 15.98
C LYS A 142 16.38 0.69 14.49
N LEU A 143 17.17 -0.24 13.94
CA LEU A 143 17.04 -0.66 12.54
C LEU A 143 15.67 -1.28 12.29
N ALA A 144 15.25 -2.25 13.11
CA ALA A 144 13.95 -2.91 12.99
C ALA A 144 12.77 -1.92 13.12
N GLU A 145 12.82 -1.05 14.13
CA GLU A 145 11.81 -0.03 14.43
C GLU A 145 11.71 0.98 13.28
N LYS A 146 12.85 1.45 12.74
CA LYS A 146 12.89 2.37 11.59
C LYS A 146 12.29 1.76 10.32
N MET A 147 12.35 0.44 10.19
CA MET A 147 11.75 -0.31 9.07
C MET A 147 10.27 -0.66 9.29
N GLY A 148 9.66 -0.19 10.38
CA GLY A 148 8.26 -0.46 10.70
C GLY A 148 8.01 -1.83 11.31
N GLY A 149 9.04 -2.45 11.91
CA GLY A 149 8.91 -3.74 12.58
C GLY A 149 8.06 -3.62 13.84
N ILE A 150 7.17 -4.59 14.06
CA ILE A 150 6.29 -4.63 15.23
C ILE A 150 6.79 -5.74 16.17
N ILE A 151 6.97 -5.42 17.44
CA ILE A 151 7.32 -6.42 18.46
C ILE A 151 6.11 -7.36 18.63
N GLN A 152 6.34 -8.65 18.47
CA GLN A 152 5.27 -9.67 18.50
C GLN A 152 5.59 -10.85 19.41
N ASP A 153 6.87 -11.08 19.72
CA ASP A 153 7.29 -12.11 20.65
C ASP A 153 8.57 -11.69 21.40
N GLU A 154 8.79 -12.28 22.57
CA GLU A 154 9.97 -12.06 23.40
C GLU A 154 10.35 -13.37 24.09
N TYR A 155 11.60 -13.82 23.91
CA TYR A 155 12.04 -15.12 24.43
C TYR A 155 13.55 -15.15 24.68
N ILE A 156 13.98 -16.08 25.54
CA ILE A 156 15.40 -16.31 25.83
C ILE A 156 15.86 -17.54 25.06
N LYS A 157 16.93 -17.40 24.26
CA LYS A 157 17.60 -18.53 23.61
C LYS A 157 19.06 -18.64 24.02
N THR A 158 19.60 -19.85 23.92
CA THR A 158 21.03 -20.10 24.17
C THR A 158 21.79 -20.10 22.85
N SER A 159 22.81 -19.24 22.75
CA SER A 159 23.74 -19.20 21.61
C SER A 159 24.61 -20.46 21.53
N GLU A 160 25.35 -20.62 20.43
CA GLU A 160 26.29 -21.72 20.21
C GLU A 160 27.35 -21.84 21.34
N SER A 161 27.78 -20.71 21.92
CA SER A 161 28.74 -20.66 23.04
C SER A 161 28.13 -20.79 24.43
N GLY A 162 26.80 -20.98 24.54
CA GLY A 162 26.11 -21.08 25.82
C GLY A 162 25.67 -19.74 26.44
N LYS A 163 25.94 -18.60 25.79
CA LYS A 163 25.45 -17.28 26.23
C LYS A 163 23.94 -17.19 26.04
N LEU A 164 23.23 -16.66 27.05
CA LEU A 164 21.80 -16.36 26.96
C LEU A 164 21.56 -15.09 26.14
N LEU A 165 20.66 -15.18 25.18
CA LEU A 165 20.20 -14.11 24.31
C LEU A 165 18.73 -13.83 24.64
N ASP A 166 18.47 -12.73 25.34
CA ASP A 166 17.12 -12.18 25.54
C ASP A 166 16.70 -11.48 24.25
N GLU A 167 15.89 -12.16 23.42
CA GLU A 167 15.48 -11.70 22.10
C GLU A 167 14.11 -11.03 22.13
N VAL A 168 14.01 -9.97 21.35
CA VAL A 168 12.78 -9.30 20.96
C VAL A 168 12.57 -9.62 19.48
N GLU A 169 11.50 -10.33 19.16
CA GLU A 169 11.14 -10.68 17.78
C GLU A 169 10.30 -9.54 17.17
N TYR A 170 10.90 -8.86 16.20
CA TYR A 170 10.16 -7.95 15.33
C TYR A 170 9.56 -8.73 14.16
N ARG A 171 8.32 -8.42 13.81
CA ARG A 171 7.66 -8.92 12.60
C ARG A 171 7.41 -7.78 11.62
N PHE A 172 7.73 -8.04 10.37
CA PHE A 172 7.34 -7.21 9.24
C PHE A 172 6.24 -7.92 8.48
N TYR A 173 5.03 -7.39 8.56
CA TYR A 173 3.94 -7.82 7.70
C TYR A 173 4.20 -7.18 6.34
N GLY A 174 4.35 -8.00 5.30
CA GLY A 174 4.44 -7.47 3.95
C GLY A 174 3.17 -6.69 3.63
N VAL A 175 3.28 -5.63 2.83
CA VAL A 175 2.17 -5.31 1.94
C VAL A 175 1.98 -6.59 1.12
N PRO A 176 0.80 -7.23 1.11
CA PRO A 176 0.63 -8.50 0.43
C PRO A 176 0.99 -8.28 -1.04
N MET A 177 2.19 -8.71 -1.43
CA MET A 177 2.49 -8.88 -2.82
C MET A 177 1.70 -10.08 -3.25
N THR A 178 0.59 -9.74 -3.89
CA THR A 178 0.07 -10.52 -4.97
C THR A 178 1.22 -10.73 -5.95
N ASN A 179 1.95 -11.84 -5.78
CA ASN A 179 2.76 -12.41 -6.83
C ASN A 179 1.78 -12.91 -7.90
N THR A 180 1.22 -11.94 -8.61
CA THR A 180 0.49 -12.12 -9.83
C THR A 180 1.28 -11.29 -10.82
N GLN A 181 2.02 -11.96 -11.71
CA GLN A 181 1.72 -11.74 -13.13
C GLN A 181 0.23 -11.37 -13.19
N PRO A 182 -0.14 -10.10 -13.47
CA PRO A 182 -1.49 -9.62 -13.26
C PRO A 182 -2.42 -10.65 -13.84
N MET A 183 -3.28 -11.23 -12.99
CA MET A 183 -4.09 -12.36 -13.42
C MET A 183 -4.78 -11.94 -14.71
N ASN A 184 -4.52 -12.69 -15.79
CA ASN A 184 -5.04 -12.29 -17.08
C ASN A 184 -6.53 -12.60 -17.12
N ILE A 185 -7.34 -11.67 -16.62
CA ILE A 185 -8.79 -11.76 -16.58
C ILE A 185 -9.29 -11.40 -17.98
N THR A 186 -9.65 -12.42 -18.74
CA THR A 186 -10.08 -12.32 -20.14
C THR A 186 -11.58 -12.47 -20.28
N GLU A 187 -12.16 -12.00 -21.39
CA GLU A 187 -13.58 -12.23 -21.70
C GLU A 187 -13.93 -13.72 -21.74
N SER A 188 -13.03 -14.58 -22.23
CA SER A 188 -13.22 -16.03 -22.25
C SER A 188 -13.36 -16.62 -20.85
N LEU A 189 -12.50 -16.20 -19.91
CA LEU A 189 -12.60 -16.61 -18.51
C LEU A 189 -13.96 -16.22 -17.92
N VAL A 190 -14.36 -14.96 -18.14
CA VAL A 190 -15.62 -14.43 -17.60
C VAL A 190 -16.83 -15.15 -18.19
N ARG A 191 -16.82 -15.46 -19.49
CA ARG A 191 -17.88 -16.27 -20.15
C ARG A 191 -18.00 -17.65 -19.53
N GLU A 192 -16.89 -18.31 -19.25
CA GLU A 192 -16.89 -19.63 -18.62
C GLU A 192 -17.46 -19.57 -17.20
N LEU A 193 -17.06 -18.56 -16.41
CA LEU A 193 -17.59 -18.37 -15.06
C LEU A 193 -19.10 -18.06 -15.04
N ILE A 194 -19.59 -17.22 -15.97
CA ILE A 194 -21.01 -16.94 -16.13
C ILE A 194 -21.78 -18.22 -16.51
N ALA A 195 -21.27 -19.00 -17.46
CA ALA A 195 -21.92 -20.25 -17.86
C ALA A 195 -22.00 -21.26 -16.70
N GLN A 196 -20.97 -21.34 -15.86
CA GLN A 196 -20.93 -22.25 -14.71
C GLN A 196 -21.80 -21.80 -13.54
N GLN A 197 -21.82 -20.50 -13.21
CA GLN A 197 -22.43 -20.01 -11.96
C GLN A 197 -23.77 -19.29 -12.16
N PHE A 198 -24.01 -18.73 -13.35
CA PHE A 198 -25.20 -17.94 -13.69
C PHE A 198 -25.73 -18.32 -15.08
N PRO A 199 -26.15 -19.59 -15.28
CA PRO A 199 -26.53 -20.11 -16.59
C PRO A 199 -27.66 -19.31 -17.26
N GLN A 200 -28.52 -18.64 -16.48
CA GLN A 200 -29.57 -17.75 -16.99
C GLN A 200 -29.04 -16.57 -17.81
N TRP A 201 -27.78 -16.16 -17.63
CA TRP A 201 -27.14 -15.05 -18.34
C TRP A 201 -26.09 -15.50 -19.35
N SER A 202 -25.87 -16.81 -19.51
CA SER A 202 -24.87 -17.39 -20.41
C SER A 202 -25.01 -16.99 -21.88
N HIS A 203 -26.23 -16.63 -22.30
CA HIS A 203 -26.53 -16.21 -23.67
C HIS A 203 -26.24 -14.72 -23.93
N LEU A 204 -25.96 -13.93 -22.89
CA LEU A 204 -25.72 -12.49 -23.04
C LEU A 204 -24.31 -12.21 -23.59
N PRO A 205 -24.13 -11.14 -24.40
CA PRO A 205 -22.80 -10.74 -24.84
C PRO A 205 -21.96 -10.26 -23.65
N ILE A 206 -20.67 -10.59 -23.66
CA ILE A 206 -19.70 -10.13 -22.67
C ILE A 206 -18.58 -9.39 -23.40
N GLN A 207 -18.31 -8.15 -23.01
CA GLN A 207 -17.31 -7.30 -23.65
C GLN A 207 -16.54 -6.54 -22.59
N ALA A 208 -15.21 -6.46 -22.71
CA ALA A 208 -14.39 -5.66 -21.81
C ALA A 208 -14.76 -4.17 -21.92
N VAL A 209 -14.81 -3.48 -20.78
CA VAL A 209 -14.96 -2.02 -20.75
C VAL A 209 -13.60 -1.39 -21.10
N ASN A 210 -13.60 -0.46 -22.05
CA ASN A 210 -12.38 0.18 -22.59
C ASN A 210 -11.47 0.77 -21.50
N ASN A 211 -12.04 1.38 -20.47
CA ASN A 211 -11.32 1.97 -19.34
C ASN A 211 -11.60 1.17 -18.06
N SER A 212 -10.99 -0.01 -17.93
CA SER A 212 -11.07 -0.77 -16.69
C SER A 212 -10.23 -0.13 -15.59
N GLY A 213 -10.77 -0.07 -14.37
CA GLY A 213 -10.08 0.44 -13.19
C GLY A 213 -8.87 -0.41 -12.77
N TRP A 214 -8.08 0.12 -11.85
CA TRP A 214 -6.90 -0.55 -11.29
C TRP A 214 -7.29 -1.80 -10.47
N ASP A 215 -8.22 -1.61 -9.53
CA ASP A 215 -8.68 -2.61 -8.56
C ASP A 215 -9.48 -3.76 -9.19
N ASN A 216 -10.19 -3.47 -10.29
CA ASN A 216 -11.13 -4.41 -10.91
C ASN A 216 -11.03 -4.38 -12.44
N ARG A 217 -11.06 -5.56 -13.06
CA ARG A 217 -11.34 -5.70 -14.49
C ARG A 217 -12.85 -5.74 -14.70
N THR A 218 -13.36 -4.86 -15.55
CA THR A 218 -14.81 -4.67 -15.72
C THR A 218 -15.25 -5.09 -17.12
N PHE A 219 -16.36 -5.81 -17.19
CA PHE A 219 -16.96 -6.30 -18.43
C PHE A 219 -18.43 -5.94 -18.47
N HIS A 220 -18.95 -5.54 -19.64
CA HIS A 220 -20.38 -5.55 -19.89
C HIS A 220 -20.93 -6.98 -19.88
N LEU A 221 -22.16 -7.15 -19.38
CA LEU A 221 -22.95 -8.38 -19.48
C LEU A 221 -24.32 -8.01 -20.04
N GLY A 222 -24.52 -8.23 -21.35
CA GLY A 222 -25.66 -7.66 -22.05
C GLY A 222 -25.57 -6.13 -22.12
N THR A 223 -26.71 -5.45 -22.15
CA THR A 223 -26.80 -3.98 -22.22
C THR A 223 -27.02 -3.32 -20.85
N GLU A 224 -27.51 -4.08 -19.88
CA GLU A 224 -28.03 -3.54 -18.59
C GLU A 224 -27.19 -3.91 -17.37
N MET A 225 -26.13 -4.70 -17.54
CA MET A 225 -25.33 -5.21 -16.43
C MET A 225 -23.83 -5.11 -16.71
N LEU A 226 -23.06 -5.16 -15.64
CA LEU A 226 -21.61 -5.26 -15.67
C LEU A 226 -21.11 -6.31 -14.67
N ILE A 227 -19.94 -6.84 -14.97
CA ILE A 227 -19.18 -7.79 -14.14
C ILE A 227 -17.94 -7.07 -13.64
N ARG A 228 -17.69 -7.06 -12.32
CA ARG A 228 -16.45 -6.56 -11.71
C ARG A 228 -15.66 -7.74 -11.14
N MET A 229 -14.45 -7.91 -11.64
CA MET A 229 -13.52 -8.95 -11.24
C MET A 229 -12.35 -8.31 -10.51
N PRO A 230 -12.16 -8.52 -9.19
CA PRO A 230 -10.95 -8.12 -8.48
C PRO A 230 -9.68 -8.49 -9.25
N SER A 231 -8.77 -7.54 -9.41
CA SER A 231 -7.51 -7.73 -10.14
C SER A 231 -6.42 -8.39 -9.28
N SER A 232 -6.59 -8.34 -7.96
CA SER A 232 -5.64 -8.84 -6.97
C SER A 232 -6.36 -9.25 -5.68
N ALA A 233 -5.69 -10.02 -4.81
CA ALA A 233 -6.23 -10.50 -3.55
C ALA A 233 -6.56 -9.36 -2.56
N GLU A 234 -5.86 -8.23 -2.64
CA GLU A 234 -6.08 -7.08 -1.75
C GLU A 234 -7.44 -6.41 -2.02
N TYR A 235 -7.95 -6.51 -3.26
CA TYR A 235 -9.24 -5.95 -3.67
C TYR A 235 -10.39 -6.94 -3.50
N ALA A 236 -10.11 -8.22 -3.28
CA ALA A 236 -11.14 -9.27 -3.22
C ALA A 236 -12.20 -9.03 -2.13
N GLY A 237 -11.81 -8.43 -1.00
CA GLY A 237 -12.72 -8.12 0.11
C GLY A 237 -13.76 -7.03 -0.22
N GLN A 238 -13.55 -6.23 -1.28
CA GLN A 238 -14.47 -5.16 -1.68
C GLN A 238 -15.83 -5.72 -2.10
N VAL A 239 -15.86 -6.87 -2.77
CA VAL A 239 -17.06 -7.46 -3.35
C VAL A 239 -18.12 -7.76 -2.29
N GLU A 240 -17.72 -8.40 -1.19
CA GLU A 240 -18.63 -8.75 -0.10
C GLU A 240 -19.16 -7.52 0.62
N LYS A 241 -18.29 -6.51 0.78
CA LYS A 241 -18.63 -5.24 1.42
C LYS A 241 -19.66 -4.48 0.59
N GLU A 242 -19.44 -4.34 -0.71
CA GLU A 242 -20.39 -3.68 -1.61
C GLU A 242 -21.74 -4.44 -1.65
N GLN A 243 -21.70 -5.76 -1.77
CA GLN A 243 -22.90 -6.61 -1.78
C GLN A 243 -23.73 -6.47 -0.49
N ALA A 244 -23.08 -6.31 0.66
CA ALA A 244 -23.76 -6.17 1.94
C ALA A 244 -24.35 -4.77 2.14
N TRP A 245 -23.62 -3.71 1.78
CA TRP A 245 -23.96 -2.35 2.21
C TRP A 245 -24.62 -1.48 1.15
N LEU A 246 -24.25 -1.60 -0.13
CA LEU A 246 -24.83 -0.71 -1.16
C LEU A 246 -26.35 -0.83 -1.28
N PRO A 247 -26.99 -2.02 -1.18
CA PRO A 247 -28.45 -2.12 -1.18
C PRO A 247 -29.12 -1.40 -0.01
N GLN A 248 -28.43 -1.27 1.13
CA GLN A 248 -28.94 -0.57 2.31
C GLN A 248 -28.75 0.94 2.20
N LEU A 249 -27.69 1.41 1.52
CA LEU A 249 -27.39 2.83 1.33
C LEU A 249 -28.21 3.45 0.20
N ALA A 250 -28.38 2.73 -0.92
CA ALA A 250 -28.98 3.26 -2.15
C ALA A 250 -30.34 3.96 -1.96
N PRO A 251 -31.30 3.45 -1.16
CA PRO A 251 -32.60 4.10 -0.97
C PRO A 251 -32.55 5.47 -0.28
N HIS A 252 -31.43 5.81 0.37
CA HIS A 252 -31.25 7.04 1.14
C HIS A 252 -30.40 8.08 0.41
N LEU A 253 -29.88 7.76 -0.79
CA LEU A 253 -28.98 8.63 -1.53
C LEU A 253 -29.74 9.37 -2.65
N PRO A 254 -29.40 10.64 -2.92
CA PRO A 254 -30.07 11.45 -3.94
C PRO A 254 -29.67 11.05 -5.37
N LEU A 255 -28.60 10.27 -5.52
CA LEU A 255 -28.09 9.81 -6.80
C LEU A 255 -27.91 8.29 -6.80
N PRO A 256 -28.07 7.64 -7.95
CA PRO A 256 -27.73 6.23 -8.14
C PRO A 256 -26.30 5.90 -7.71
N ILE A 257 -26.15 4.73 -7.09
CA ILE A 257 -24.89 4.06 -6.78
C ILE A 257 -24.93 2.63 -7.33
N PRO A 258 -23.80 1.88 -7.40
CA PRO A 258 -23.81 0.51 -7.89
C PRO A 258 -24.84 -0.33 -7.14
N ALA A 259 -25.61 -1.12 -7.90
CA ALA A 259 -26.65 -2.00 -7.37
C ALA A 259 -26.27 -3.46 -7.63
N PRO A 260 -25.67 -4.15 -6.64
CA PRO A 260 -25.23 -5.53 -6.78
C PRO A 260 -26.41 -6.49 -7.00
N LEU A 261 -26.36 -7.25 -8.08
CA LEU A 261 -27.36 -8.24 -8.48
C LEU A 261 -27.00 -9.65 -8.03
N ALA A 262 -25.73 -10.01 -8.16
CA ALA A 262 -25.25 -11.33 -7.81
C ALA A 262 -23.75 -11.31 -7.47
N MET A 263 -23.34 -12.29 -6.66
CA MET A 263 -21.96 -12.49 -6.26
C MET A 263 -21.49 -13.87 -6.71
N GLY A 264 -20.45 -13.88 -7.54
CA GLY A 264 -19.76 -15.09 -7.96
C GLY A 264 -18.86 -15.66 -6.86
N LYS A 265 -18.65 -16.97 -6.92
CA LYS A 265 -17.83 -17.74 -5.99
C LYS A 265 -16.44 -18.02 -6.57
N PRO A 266 -15.41 -18.17 -5.72
CA PRO A 266 -14.13 -18.73 -6.12
C PRO A 266 -14.29 -20.09 -6.80
N SER A 267 -13.40 -20.37 -7.74
CA SER A 267 -13.31 -21.63 -8.49
C SER A 267 -11.85 -21.96 -8.81
N THR A 268 -11.60 -23.09 -9.47
CA THR A 268 -10.28 -23.43 -9.99
C THR A 268 -9.78 -22.45 -11.07
N LEU A 269 -10.69 -21.72 -11.73
CA LEU A 269 -10.38 -20.76 -12.79
C LEU A 269 -10.12 -19.35 -12.26
N TYR A 270 -10.71 -19.01 -11.12
CA TYR A 270 -10.63 -17.68 -10.53
C TYR A 270 -10.77 -17.73 -9.00
N PRO A 271 -9.78 -17.25 -8.23
CA PRO A 271 -9.66 -17.53 -6.80
C PRO A 271 -10.50 -16.63 -5.89
N TRP A 272 -11.05 -15.54 -6.41
CA TRP A 272 -11.75 -14.53 -5.61
C TRP A 272 -13.25 -14.51 -5.87
N LYS A 273 -14.00 -13.89 -4.95
CA LYS A 273 -15.39 -13.50 -5.22
C LYS A 273 -15.39 -12.35 -6.22
N TRP A 274 -16.45 -12.23 -6.99
CA TRP A 274 -16.64 -11.19 -8.01
C TRP A 274 -18.12 -10.80 -8.07
N SER A 275 -18.44 -9.64 -8.64
CA SER A 275 -19.82 -9.12 -8.60
C SER A 275 -20.41 -8.90 -10.00
N ILE A 276 -21.72 -9.07 -10.08
CA ILE A 276 -22.57 -8.63 -11.19
C ILE A 276 -23.42 -7.50 -10.65
N ASN A 277 -23.41 -6.35 -11.32
CA ASN A 277 -24.14 -5.16 -10.93
C ASN A 277 -24.99 -4.65 -12.09
N HIS A 278 -26.00 -3.84 -11.81
CA HIS A 278 -26.64 -3.04 -12.86
C HIS A 278 -25.64 -2.07 -13.48
N TRP A 279 -25.75 -1.88 -14.79
CA TRP A 279 -25.05 -0.83 -15.52
C TRP A 279 -25.67 0.52 -15.20
N LEU A 280 -24.85 1.46 -14.75
CA LEU A 280 -25.27 2.85 -14.56
C LEU A 280 -24.85 3.64 -15.79
N PRO A 281 -25.79 4.25 -16.54
CA PRO A 281 -25.45 5.01 -17.72
C PRO A 281 -24.72 6.30 -17.36
N GLY A 282 -23.74 6.66 -18.17
CA GLY A 282 -22.98 7.88 -18.05
C GLY A 282 -21.50 7.66 -18.33
N GLU A 283 -20.79 8.76 -18.54
CA GLU A 283 -19.34 8.78 -18.74
C GLU A 283 -18.66 9.46 -17.54
N THR A 284 -17.44 9.08 -17.21
CA THR A 284 -16.78 9.65 -16.03
C THR A 284 -16.42 11.13 -16.23
N ALA A 285 -16.45 11.90 -15.14
CA ALA A 285 -16.00 13.30 -15.13
C ALA A 285 -14.50 13.46 -15.42
N ALA A 286 -13.74 12.36 -15.46
CA ALA A 286 -12.34 12.36 -15.85
C ALA A 286 -12.14 12.61 -17.36
N VAL A 287 -13.09 12.19 -18.20
CA VAL A 287 -12.98 12.27 -19.66
C VAL A 287 -14.10 13.07 -20.33
N THR A 288 -15.11 13.46 -19.56
CA THR A 288 -16.28 14.20 -20.05
C THR A 288 -16.37 15.59 -19.43
N PRO A 289 -16.61 16.65 -20.23
CA PRO A 289 -16.79 18.01 -19.70
C PRO A 289 -17.99 18.13 -18.75
N ILE A 290 -17.77 18.83 -17.64
CA ILE A 290 -18.83 19.24 -16.70
C ILE A 290 -19.44 20.54 -17.24
N ASN A 291 -20.76 20.61 -17.39
CA ASN A 291 -21.43 21.79 -17.95
C ASN A 291 -21.42 23.00 -17.01
N ASP A 292 -21.70 22.77 -15.72
CA ASP A 292 -21.74 23.79 -14.68
C ASP A 292 -21.04 23.25 -13.43
N LEU A 293 -19.80 23.70 -13.20
CA LEU A 293 -18.98 23.23 -12.09
C LEU A 293 -19.54 23.65 -10.71
N PRO A 294 -20.09 24.87 -10.52
CA PRO A 294 -20.90 25.22 -9.36
C PRO A 294 -22.09 24.29 -9.07
N GLU A 295 -22.91 23.95 -10.07
CA GLU A 295 -24.03 23.01 -9.92
C GLU A 295 -23.52 21.62 -9.51
N PHE A 296 -22.50 21.11 -10.21
CA PHE A 296 -21.87 19.83 -9.92
C PHE A 296 -21.31 19.77 -8.48
N ALA A 297 -20.67 20.85 -8.02
CA ALA A 297 -20.14 20.96 -6.67
C ALA A 297 -21.25 20.90 -5.62
N HIS A 298 -22.35 21.60 -5.84
CA HIS A 298 -23.52 21.55 -4.97
C HIS A 298 -24.10 20.13 -4.89
N ASP A 299 -24.32 19.47 -6.04
CA ASP A 299 -24.92 18.14 -6.09
C ASP A 299 -24.03 17.08 -5.43
N LEU A 300 -22.72 17.15 -5.63
CA LEU A 300 -21.77 16.26 -4.94
C LEU A 300 -21.76 16.51 -3.43
N ALA A 301 -21.82 17.76 -2.98
CA ALA A 301 -21.91 18.08 -1.56
C ALA A 301 -23.20 17.53 -0.94
N LEU A 302 -24.35 17.65 -1.62
CA LEU A 302 -25.61 17.07 -1.18
C LEU A 302 -25.55 15.53 -1.11
N PHE A 303 -24.89 14.89 -2.08
CA PHE A 303 -24.68 13.45 -2.05
C PHE A 303 -23.87 13.00 -0.83
N LEU A 304 -22.74 13.66 -0.55
CA LEU A 304 -21.89 13.34 0.61
C LEU A 304 -22.60 13.62 1.93
N LYS A 305 -23.35 14.73 2.02
CA LYS A 305 -24.18 15.05 3.19
C LYS A 305 -25.24 13.98 3.43
N ALA A 306 -25.89 13.51 2.37
CA ALA A 306 -26.86 12.42 2.46
C ALA A 306 -26.19 11.12 2.93
N LEU A 307 -25.06 10.73 2.33
CA LEU A 307 -24.28 9.55 2.73
C LEU A 307 -23.92 9.60 4.22
N GLN A 308 -23.38 10.72 4.68
CA GLN A 308 -22.95 10.92 6.06
C GLN A 308 -24.12 10.93 7.06
N SER A 309 -25.33 11.24 6.60
CA SER A 309 -26.55 11.26 7.43
C SER A 309 -27.19 9.88 7.64
N ILE A 310 -26.80 8.89 6.84
CA ILE A 310 -27.33 7.52 6.97
C ILE A 310 -26.82 6.91 8.28
N ASN A 311 -27.67 6.17 8.98
CA ASN A 311 -27.29 5.45 10.19
C ASN A 311 -26.10 4.51 9.91
N SER A 312 -24.99 4.74 10.59
CA SER A 312 -23.72 4.02 10.43
C SER A 312 -23.58 2.81 11.34
N ILE A 313 -24.57 2.52 12.20
CA ILE A 313 -24.53 1.38 13.12
C ILE A 313 -24.34 0.07 12.35
N GLY A 314 -23.34 -0.71 12.76
CA GLY A 314 -23.01 -2.00 12.16
C GLY A 314 -22.12 -1.91 10.92
N GLY A 315 -21.87 -0.71 10.38
CA GLY A 315 -20.96 -0.51 9.26
C GLY A 315 -19.51 -0.89 9.59
N PRO A 316 -18.71 -1.26 8.57
CA PRO A 316 -17.31 -1.62 8.78
C PRO A 316 -16.51 -0.36 9.11
N LEU A 317 -15.87 -0.33 10.28
CA LEU A 317 -14.94 0.73 10.67
C LEU A 317 -13.79 0.84 9.67
N ALA A 318 -13.30 2.05 9.43
CA ALA A 318 -12.10 2.25 8.62
C ALA A 318 -10.91 1.44 9.13
N GLY A 319 -10.15 0.84 8.20
CA GLY A 319 -9.03 -0.05 8.51
C GLY A 319 -8.34 -0.55 7.24
N PRO A 320 -7.51 -1.61 7.29
CA PRO A 320 -6.80 -2.13 6.12
C PRO A 320 -7.70 -2.38 4.89
N GLN A 321 -8.94 -2.83 5.10
CA GLN A 321 -9.94 -3.12 4.07
C GLN A 321 -10.58 -1.88 3.40
N SER A 322 -10.33 -0.69 3.94
CA SER A 322 -10.61 0.60 3.29
C SER A 322 -9.31 1.35 2.96
N PHE A 323 -8.17 0.65 2.99
CA PHE A 323 -6.83 1.23 3.00
C PHE A 323 -6.67 2.35 4.02
N TYR A 324 -7.41 2.32 5.14
CA TYR A 324 -7.49 3.35 6.18
C TYR A 324 -8.19 4.65 5.77
N ARG A 325 -8.91 4.68 4.64
CA ARG A 325 -9.84 5.78 4.31
C ARG A 325 -10.95 5.83 5.35
N GLY A 326 -11.17 7.02 5.90
CA GLY A 326 -12.03 7.27 7.06
C GLY A 326 -11.38 6.98 8.42
N GLY A 327 -10.13 6.52 8.45
CA GLY A 327 -9.37 6.23 9.67
C GLY A 327 -8.53 7.41 10.15
N ASP A 328 -7.64 7.14 11.10
CA ASP A 328 -6.66 8.12 11.58
C ASP A 328 -5.65 8.45 10.47
N LEU A 329 -5.48 9.73 10.21
CA LEU A 329 -4.55 10.25 9.21
C LEU A 329 -3.09 9.89 9.54
N ALA A 330 -2.77 9.68 10.82
CA ALA A 330 -1.44 9.31 11.30
C ALA A 330 -0.89 8.02 10.68
N VAL A 331 -1.76 7.16 10.13
CA VAL A 331 -1.34 5.96 9.37
C VAL A 331 -0.39 6.31 8.22
N TYR A 332 -0.57 7.49 7.61
CA TYR A 332 0.25 7.94 6.48
C TYR A 332 1.33 8.94 6.87
N ASP A 333 1.57 9.15 8.17
CA ASP A 333 2.46 10.20 8.65
C ASP A 333 3.90 10.04 8.12
N SER A 334 4.46 8.84 8.29
CA SER A 334 5.83 8.55 7.85
C SER A 334 6.02 8.71 6.35
N GLU A 335 5.08 8.23 5.54
CA GLU A 335 5.18 8.36 4.07
C GLU A 335 4.95 9.80 3.60
N THR A 336 4.10 10.56 4.29
CA THR A 336 3.85 11.96 3.97
C THR A 336 5.09 12.80 4.22
N HIS A 337 5.73 12.66 5.38
CA HIS A 337 6.97 13.37 5.67
C HIS A 337 8.09 13.01 4.69
N LYS A 338 8.20 11.73 4.29
CA LYS A 338 9.15 11.32 3.23
C LYS A 338 8.83 11.98 1.89
N ALA A 339 7.56 12.06 1.51
CA ALA A 339 7.16 12.71 0.27
C ALA A 339 7.42 14.22 0.28
N ILE A 340 7.17 14.89 1.40
CA ILE A 340 7.50 16.31 1.57
C ILE A 340 9.01 16.52 1.39
N GLU A 341 9.85 15.67 1.99
CA GLU A 341 11.31 15.73 1.84
C GLU A 341 11.74 15.47 0.39
N ASN A 342 11.17 14.45 -0.26
CA ASN A 342 11.49 14.10 -1.65
C ASN A 342 11.08 15.20 -2.65
N LEU A 343 10.02 15.96 -2.35
CA LEU A 343 9.47 17.00 -3.21
C LEU A 343 9.92 18.41 -2.83
N LYS A 344 10.85 18.58 -1.87
CA LYS A 344 11.25 19.89 -1.32
C LYS A 344 11.73 20.91 -2.34
N ASP A 345 12.26 20.45 -3.47
CA ASP A 345 12.73 21.31 -4.57
C ASP A 345 11.59 21.73 -5.52
N ASN A 346 10.41 21.11 -5.39
CA ASN A 346 9.23 21.35 -6.23
C ASN A 346 8.07 22.01 -5.48
N ILE A 347 8.04 21.93 -4.14
CA ILE A 347 6.95 22.44 -3.30
C ILE A 347 7.51 23.25 -2.12
N ASP A 348 6.67 24.08 -1.50
CA ASP A 348 7.04 24.79 -0.27
C ASP A 348 7.08 23.80 0.92
N PHE A 349 8.28 23.30 1.22
CA PHE A 349 8.53 22.32 2.28
C PHE A 349 7.92 22.71 3.63
N HIS A 350 8.14 23.96 4.07
CA HIS A 350 7.71 24.39 5.40
C HIS A 350 6.19 24.46 5.49
N SER A 351 5.54 25.01 4.47
CA SER A 351 4.09 25.17 4.47
C SER A 351 3.37 23.84 4.27
N ALA A 352 3.91 22.93 3.45
CA ALA A 352 3.39 21.56 3.32
C ALA A 352 3.47 20.81 4.66
N THR A 353 4.59 20.96 5.38
CA THR A 353 4.77 20.38 6.72
C THR A 353 3.75 20.94 7.71
N GLN A 354 3.54 22.26 7.73
CA GLN A 354 2.55 22.89 8.61
C GLN A 354 1.12 22.42 8.33
N VAL A 355 0.74 22.28 7.05
CA VAL A 355 -0.58 21.74 6.68
C VAL A 355 -0.77 20.33 7.27
N TRP A 356 0.24 19.48 7.12
CA TRP A 356 0.20 18.10 7.59
C TRP A 356 0.15 18.01 9.13
N GLU A 357 1.08 18.66 9.82
CA GLU A 357 1.16 18.68 11.29
C GLU A 357 -0.10 19.28 11.92
N LYS A 358 -0.67 20.32 11.30
CA LYS A 358 -1.92 20.90 11.75
C LYS A 358 -3.06 19.89 11.70
N ALA A 359 -3.19 19.14 10.60
CA ALA A 359 -4.21 18.12 10.48
C ALA A 359 -4.05 17.00 11.52
N LEU A 360 -2.81 16.52 11.74
CA LEU A 360 -2.48 15.52 12.77
C LEU A 360 -2.77 15.98 14.20
N SER A 361 -2.75 17.30 14.46
CA SER A 361 -3.14 17.86 15.76
C SER A 361 -4.66 17.78 16.03
N THR A 362 -5.45 17.30 15.07
CA THR A 362 -6.90 17.17 15.16
C THR A 362 -7.36 15.74 14.94
N SER A 363 -8.56 15.43 15.40
CA SER A 363 -9.21 14.15 15.15
C SER A 363 -10.73 14.32 15.12
N TRP A 364 -11.42 13.42 14.43
CA TRP A 364 -12.88 13.40 14.40
C TRP A 364 -13.45 13.10 15.80
N GLN A 365 -14.34 13.96 16.28
CA GLN A 365 -14.90 13.87 17.65
C GLN A 365 -16.36 13.40 17.69
N ASN A 366 -17.02 13.33 16.53
CA ASN A 366 -18.42 12.91 16.45
C ASN A 366 -18.50 11.39 16.19
N PRO A 367 -19.70 10.78 16.28
CA PRO A 367 -19.89 9.40 15.85
C PRO A 367 -19.36 9.17 14.41
N PRO A 368 -18.79 8.00 14.11
CA PRO A 368 -18.36 7.65 12.76
C PRO A 368 -19.51 7.75 11.76
N VAL A 369 -19.26 8.34 10.60
CA VAL A 369 -20.24 8.48 9.51
C VAL A 369 -19.82 7.62 8.33
N TRP A 370 -20.75 7.28 7.44
CA TRP A 370 -20.40 6.63 6.18
C TRP A 370 -19.50 7.53 5.34
N VAL A 371 -18.44 6.95 4.80
CA VAL A 371 -17.52 7.60 3.87
C VAL A 371 -17.39 6.78 2.61
N HIS A 372 -17.30 7.45 1.46
CA HIS A 372 -17.03 6.81 0.17
C HIS A 372 -15.59 6.27 0.13
N GLY A 373 -14.64 7.06 0.64
CA GLY A 373 -13.22 6.74 0.77
C GLY A 373 -12.39 7.07 -0.49
N ASP A 374 -13.02 7.15 -1.66
CA ASP A 374 -12.34 7.58 -2.89
C ASP A 374 -13.16 8.48 -3.84
N VAL A 375 -13.59 9.64 -3.35
CA VAL A 375 -14.26 10.64 -4.20
C VAL A 375 -13.25 11.25 -5.18
N SER A 376 -13.34 10.87 -6.45
CA SER A 376 -12.46 11.31 -7.53
C SER A 376 -13.21 11.44 -8.85
N VAL A 377 -12.71 12.21 -9.81
CA VAL A 377 -13.36 12.42 -11.12
C VAL A 377 -13.57 11.12 -11.92
N GLY A 378 -12.80 10.07 -11.65
CA GLY A 378 -12.99 8.75 -12.27
C GLY A 378 -14.23 8.01 -11.75
N ASN A 379 -14.69 8.38 -10.55
CA ASN A 379 -15.76 7.69 -9.82
C ASN A 379 -17.09 8.46 -9.84
N LEU A 380 -17.17 9.54 -10.61
CA LEU A 380 -18.34 10.41 -10.75
C LEU A 380 -18.83 10.34 -12.19
N LEU A 381 -20.02 9.79 -12.40
CA LEU A 381 -20.62 9.66 -13.73
C LEU A 381 -21.42 10.91 -14.10
N LEU A 382 -21.34 11.26 -15.38
CA LEU A 382 -22.05 12.36 -16.00
C LEU A 382 -23.10 11.85 -16.99
N SER A 383 -24.28 12.45 -16.95
CA SER A 383 -25.29 12.36 -17.99
C SER A 383 -25.65 13.78 -18.44
N GLN A 384 -25.54 14.04 -19.74
CA GLN A 384 -25.76 15.38 -20.31
C GLN A 384 -24.94 16.47 -19.58
N GLY A 385 -23.70 16.14 -19.18
CA GLY A 385 -22.78 17.05 -18.48
C GLY A 385 -23.13 17.38 -17.03
N LYS A 386 -24.07 16.65 -16.42
CA LYS A 386 -24.48 16.77 -15.00
C LYS A 386 -24.17 15.49 -14.22
N LEU A 387 -23.88 15.63 -12.93
CA LEU A 387 -23.63 14.49 -12.04
C LEU A 387 -24.87 13.57 -12.01
N SER A 388 -24.69 12.31 -12.41
CA SER A 388 -25.79 11.36 -12.56
C SER A 388 -25.65 10.11 -11.70
N ALA A 389 -24.45 9.76 -11.26
CA ALA A 389 -24.21 8.66 -10.33
C ALA A 389 -22.83 8.76 -9.68
N VAL A 390 -22.66 8.10 -8.54
CA VAL A 390 -21.38 7.91 -7.86
C VAL A 390 -21.07 6.42 -7.85
N ILE A 391 -19.86 6.02 -8.22
CA ILE A 391 -19.45 4.61 -8.35
C ILE A 391 -18.17 4.32 -7.58
N ASP A 392 -17.79 3.05 -7.52
CA ASP A 392 -16.56 2.54 -6.90
C ASP A 392 -16.46 2.74 -5.37
N PHE A 393 -17.31 2.00 -4.67
CA PHE A 393 -17.38 1.98 -3.20
C PHE A 393 -16.43 0.95 -2.58
N GLY A 394 -15.35 0.59 -3.28
CA GLY A 394 -14.36 -0.36 -2.80
C GLY A 394 -13.74 0.06 -1.46
N GLN A 395 -13.69 1.37 -1.19
CA GLN A 395 -13.16 1.95 0.05
C GLN A 395 -14.21 2.34 1.09
N LEU A 396 -15.48 1.99 0.85
CA LEU A 396 -16.58 2.30 1.77
C LEU A 396 -16.25 1.83 3.19
N ALA A 397 -16.46 2.72 4.15
CA ALA A 397 -16.29 2.46 5.58
C ALA A 397 -17.13 3.44 6.40
N ILE A 398 -17.12 3.27 7.72
CA ILE A 398 -17.56 4.30 8.66
C ILE A 398 -16.35 4.91 9.39
N GLY A 399 -16.34 6.23 9.55
CA GLY A 399 -15.19 6.93 10.13
C GLY A 399 -15.26 8.45 10.01
N ASP A 400 -14.09 9.04 9.81
CA ASP A 400 -13.87 10.48 9.60
C ASP A 400 -14.19 10.90 8.15
N PRO A 401 -15.12 11.84 7.93
CA PRO A 401 -15.52 12.26 6.58
C PRO A 401 -14.43 13.01 5.81
N ALA A 402 -13.34 13.43 6.46
CA ALA A 402 -12.31 14.25 5.85
C ALA A 402 -11.68 13.65 4.57
N CYS A 403 -11.64 12.32 4.45
CA CYS A 403 -11.04 11.64 3.29
C CYS A 403 -11.79 11.90 1.97
N ASP A 404 -13.08 12.19 2.02
CA ASP A 404 -13.93 12.48 0.85
C ASP A 404 -13.81 13.94 0.38
N LEU A 405 -13.13 14.80 1.16
CA LEU A 405 -13.04 16.24 0.90
C LEU A 405 -11.92 16.61 -0.07
N ALA A 406 -11.02 15.69 -0.41
CA ALA A 406 -9.89 15.98 -1.29
C ALA A 406 -10.31 16.56 -2.65
N ILE A 407 -11.51 16.21 -3.13
CA ILE A 407 -12.12 16.72 -4.37
C ILE A 407 -12.27 18.25 -4.39
N ALA A 408 -12.37 18.89 -3.21
CA ALA A 408 -12.46 20.34 -3.09
C ALA A 408 -11.24 21.09 -3.65
N TRP A 409 -10.06 20.43 -3.67
CA TRP A 409 -8.82 21.00 -4.22
C TRP A 409 -8.38 20.30 -5.50
N THR A 410 -8.74 19.03 -5.72
CA THR A 410 -8.33 18.32 -6.95
C THR A 410 -9.21 18.66 -8.15
N LEU A 411 -10.44 19.17 -7.94
CA LEU A 411 -11.38 19.54 -9.00
C LEU A 411 -11.95 20.95 -8.86
N PHE A 412 -12.47 21.32 -7.68
CA PHE A 412 -13.20 22.58 -7.54
C PHE A 412 -12.29 23.79 -7.39
N GLU A 413 -12.75 24.93 -7.92
CA GLU A 413 -12.07 26.22 -7.85
C GLU A 413 -13.06 27.38 -7.70
N GLY A 414 -12.59 28.49 -7.10
CA GLY A 414 -13.38 29.71 -6.93
C GLY A 414 -14.78 29.46 -6.37
N LYS A 415 -15.80 29.90 -7.11
CA LYS A 415 -17.22 29.79 -6.73
C LYS A 415 -17.67 28.34 -6.49
N SER A 416 -17.19 27.38 -7.29
CA SER A 416 -17.57 25.96 -7.13
C SER A 416 -17.05 25.37 -5.82
N ARG A 417 -15.82 25.73 -5.42
CA ARG A 417 -15.26 25.32 -4.13
C ARG A 417 -16.04 25.95 -2.97
N SER A 418 -16.35 27.24 -3.04
CA SER A 418 -17.15 27.91 -1.99
C SER A 418 -18.50 27.22 -1.79
N ILE A 419 -19.21 26.89 -2.88
CA ILE A 419 -20.50 26.20 -2.81
C ILE A 419 -20.35 24.81 -2.18
N PHE A 420 -19.33 24.04 -2.56
CA PHE A 420 -19.07 22.72 -1.97
C PHE A 420 -18.85 22.81 -0.45
N LEU A 421 -18.02 23.75 -0.02
CA LEU A 421 -17.70 24.00 1.39
C LEU A 421 -18.92 24.44 2.18
N GLU A 422 -19.66 25.43 1.68
CA GLU A 422 -20.86 25.99 2.31
C GLU A 422 -22.00 24.97 2.42
N THR A 423 -22.14 24.07 1.45
CA THR A 423 -23.22 23.07 1.44
C THR A 423 -22.98 21.94 2.47
N LEU A 424 -21.72 21.55 2.67
CA LEU A 424 -21.34 20.49 3.62
C LEU A 424 -21.38 20.96 5.09
N GLU A 425 -21.18 22.25 5.35
CA GLU A 425 -21.28 22.86 6.71
C GLU A 425 -20.40 22.16 7.77
N LEU A 426 -19.26 21.59 7.36
CA LEU A 426 -18.32 20.90 8.26
C LEU A 426 -17.46 21.88 9.07
N ASP A 427 -17.02 21.45 10.25
CA ASP A 427 -16.17 22.25 11.12
C ASP A 427 -14.75 22.47 10.54
N SER A 428 -14.06 23.50 11.04
CA SER A 428 -12.75 23.89 10.54
C SER A 428 -11.68 22.79 10.66
N LYS A 429 -11.73 21.96 11.72
CA LYS A 429 -10.75 20.88 11.92
C LYS A 429 -10.95 19.77 10.88
N THR A 430 -12.19 19.51 10.50
CA THR A 430 -12.50 18.56 9.43
C THR A 430 -11.96 19.05 8.08
N TRP A 431 -12.03 20.35 7.81
CA TRP A 431 -11.39 20.95 6.63
C TRP A 431 -9.85 20.94 6.69
N GLU A 432 -9.24 21.06 7.89
CA GLU A 432 -7.79 20.88 8.06
C GLU A 432 -7.35 19.48 7.65
N ARG A 433 -8.07 18.44 8.09
CA ARG A 433 -7.81 17.06 7.67
C ARG A 433 -8.11 16.84 6.18
N GLY A 434 -9.17 17.46 5.65
CA GLY A 434 -9.48 17.41 4.22
C GLY A 434 -8.36 17.97 3.32
N ARG A 435 -7.75 19.10 3.72
CA ARG A 435 -6.55 19.65 3.05
C ARG A 435 -5.39 18.67 3.07
N ALA A 436 -5.12 18.06 4.22
CA ALA A 436 -4.04 17.08 4.35
C ALA A 436 -4.27 15.85 3.48
N TRP A 437 -5.52 15.38 3.34
CA TRP A 437 -5.88 14.32 2.39
C TRP A 437 -5.59 14.70 0.93
N ALA A 438 -5.93 15.93 0.53
CA ALA A 438 -5.62 16.43 -0.82
C ALA A 438 -4.12 16.57 -1.06
N LEU A 439 -3.38 17.09 -0.06
CA LEU A 439 -1.92 17.21 -0.07
C LEU A 439 -1.28 15.84 -0.25
N TRP A 440 -1.63 14.88 0.62
CA TRP A 440 -1.12 13.52 0.59
C TRP A 440 -1.39 12.83 -0.75
N LYS A 441 -2.64 12.82 -1.25
CA LYS A 441 -2.99 12.20 -2.53
C LYS A 441 -2.13 12.76 -3.68
N SER A 442 -1.95 14.07 -3.71
CA SER A 442 -1.18 14.75 -4.75
C SER A 442 0.32 14.44 -4.68
N MET A 443 0.88 14.40 -3.47
CA MET A 443 2.30 14.07 -3.29
C MET A 443 2.59 12.60 -3.59
N MET A 444 1.72 11.67 -3.16
CA MET A 444 1.86 10.26 -3.50
C MET A 444 1.84 10.03 -5.01
N TYR A 445 0.96 10.75 -5.73
CA TYR A 445 0.96 10.72 -7.18
C TYR A 445 2.32 11.16 -7.75
N LEU A 446 2.88 12.29 -7.30
CA LEU A 446 4.16 12.80 -7.79
C LEU A 446 5.35 11.88 -7.47
N VAL A 447 5.41 11.34 -6.24
CA VAL A 447 6.50 10.45 -5.81
C VAL A 447 6.48 9.11 -6.57
N ASN A 448 5.29 8.59 -6.88
CA ASN A 448 5.15 7.30 -7.56
C ASN A 448 5.28 7.40 -9.08
N GLN A 449 5.37 8.60 -9.66
CA GLN A 449 5.58 8.76 -11.10
C GLN A 449 7.04 8.49 -11.49
N GLN A 450 7.24 7.53 -12.39
CA GLN A 450 8.55 7.13 -12.91
C GLN A 450 8.93 7.83 -14.24
N THR A 451 8.10 8.77 -14.72
CA THR A 451 8.25 9.40 -16.04
C THR A 451 8.09 10.93 -15.97
N GLU A 452 8.43 11.63 -17.07
CA GLU A 452 8.43 13.10 -17.18
C GLU A 452 7.10 13.78 -16.77
N MET A 453 7.17 15.08 -16.47
CA MET A 453 6.07 15.95 -16.01
C MET A 453 4.84 15.95 -16.94
N ASN A 454 3.94 14.99 -16.75
CA ASN A 454 2.69 14.86 -17.50
C ASN A 454 1.58 15.82 -16.98
N PHE A 455 0.44 15.86 -17.68
CA PHE A 455 -0.68 16.76 -17.34
C PHE A 455 -1.18 16.55 -15.89
N GLU A 456 -1.31 15.30 -15.48
CA GLU A 456 -1.76 14.94 -14.13
C GLU A 456 -0.72 15.31 -13.05
N ALA A 457 0.58 15.25 -13.35
CA ALA A 457 1.63 15.73 -12.44
C ALA A 457 1.53 17.26 -12.23
N LYS A 458 1.24 18.02 -13.29
CA LYS A 458 0.98 19.46 -13.18
C LYS A 458 -0.27 19.75 -12.35
N ARG A 459 -1.31 18.94 -12.48
CA ARG A 459 -2.54 19.04 -11.68
C ARG A 459 -2.28 18.73 -10.21
N ALA A 460 -1.48 17.71 -9.91
CA ALA A 460 -1.06 17.38 -8.55
C ALA A 460 -0.26 18.53 -7.91
N LEU A 461 0.73 19.10 -8.62
CA LEU A 461 1.48 20.28 -8.14
C LEU A 461 0.56 21.48 -7.91
N ARG A 462 -0.37 21.76 -8.82
CA ARG A 462 -1.37 22.82 -8.65
C ARG A 462 -2.21 22.60 -7.39
N THR A 463 -2.65 21.37 -7.15
CA THR A 463 -3.42 20.99 -5.95
C THR A 463 -2.61 21.27 -4.68
N ILE A 464 -1.34 20.87 -4.65
CA ILE A 464 -0.44 21.13 -3.50
C ILE A 464 -0.32 22.64 -3.24
N HIS A 465 -0.08 23.44 -4.27
CA HIS A 465 0.00 24.89 -4.14
C HIS A 465 -1.32 25.49 -3.63
N GLU A 466 -2.46 25.08 -4.17
CA GLU A 466 -3.76 25.60 -3.74
C GLU A 466 -4.09 25.22 -2.29
N VAL A 467 -3.72 24.02 -1.84
CA VAL A 467 -3.87 23.61 -0.45
C VAL A 467 -3.02 24.48 0.49
N ILE A 468 -1.77 24.74 0.11
CA ILE A 468 -0.85 25.58 0.89
C ILE A 468 -1.37 27.03 0.97
N GLU A 469 -1.81 27.60 -0.16
CA GLU A 469 -2.37 28.95 -0.20
C GLU A 469 -3.67 29.07 0.59
N ASP A 470 -4.52 28.04 0.57
CA ASP A 470 -5.75 28.00 1.38
C ASP A 470 -5.43 27.96 2.88
N HIS A 471 -4.44 27.17 3.29
CA HIS A 471 -3.98 27.12 4.67
C HIS A 471 -3.42 28.47 5.16
N ARG A 472 -2.62 29.15 4.33
CA ARG A 472 -2.05 30.48 4.66
C ARG A 472 -3.10 31.57 4.86
N LYS A 473 -4.25 31.47 4.18
CA LYS A 473 -5.34 32.46 4.33
C LYS A 473 -6.14 32.28 5.61
N LEU A 474 -6.04 31.10 6.23
CA LEU A 474 -6.79 30.73 7.44
C LEU A 474 -5.94 30.80 8.71
N SER A 475 -4.61 30.72 8.58
CA SER A 475 -3.61 30.94 9.63
C SER A 475 -3.36 32.43 9.84
#